data_AF-A0A0V1LJ61-F1
#
_entry.id   AF-A0A0V1LJ61-F1
#
_cell.length_a   1.000
_cell.length_b   1.000
_cell.length_c   1.000
_cell.angle_alpha   90.00
_cell.angle_beta   90.00
_cell.angle_gamma   90.00
#
_symmetry.space_group_name_H-M   'P 1'
#
loop_
_entity.id
_entity.type
_entity.pdbx_description
1 polymer ?
#
loop_
_entity_poly.entity_id
_entity_poly.type
_entity_poly.pdbx_seq_one_letter_code
_entity_poly.pdbx_strand_id
1 'polypeptide(L)' 'MAEFIKLRLVTNRRGGTSLVYEGRAYKLRYTGKRVKNWGCSKDKKGCKGGVTTNLDVTA' A
#
# COMPACT_ATOMS: atom_id res chain seq x y z
N MET A 1 -10.48 20.07 -12.33
CA MET A 1 -10.94 19.28 -11.17
C MET A 1 -9.75 18.50 -10.65
N ALA A 2 -9.36 18.68 -9.39
CA ALA A 2 -8.32 17.84 -8.79
C ALA A 2 -8.89 16.43 -8.62
N GLU A 3 -8.35 15.46 -9.34
CA GLU A 3 -8.67 14.05 -9.11
C GLU A 3 -8.19 13.72 -7.71
N PHE A 4 -9.12 13.50 -6.79
CA PHE A 4 -8.79 13.14 -5.42
C PHE A 4 -8.12 11.76 -5.47
N ILE A 5 -6.80 11.75 -5.31
CA ILE A 5 -6.02 10.52 -5.23
C ILE A 5 -6.51 9.74 -4.00
N LYS A 6 -7.30 8.70 -4.27
CA LYS A 6 -7.98 7.93 -3.23
C LYS A 6 -7.06 6.84 -2.71
N LEU A 7 -6.18 7.25 -1.80
CA LEU A 7 -5.36 6.35 -1.02
C LEU A 7 -6.16 5.82 0.18
N ARG A 8 -6.14 4.51 0.41
CA ARG A 8 -6.78 3.89 1.58
C ARG A 8 -5.89 2.84 2.21
N LEU A 9 -5.80 2.84 3.54
CA LEU A 9 -5.18 1.75 4.29
C LEU A 9 -6.25 0.79 4.79
N VAL A 10 -6.03 -0.50 4.57
CA VAL A 10 -6.96 -1.56 4.97
C VAL A 10 -6.21 -2.58 5.81
N THR A 11 -6.69 -2.82 7.02
CA THR A 11 -6.18 -3.88 7.89
C THR A 11 -6.95 -5.17 7.63
N ASN A 12 -6.24 -6.29 7.54
CA ASN A 12 -6.84 -7.61 7.39
C ASN A 12 -7.09 -8.25 8.76
N ARG A 13 -7.94 -9.30 8.80
CA ARG A 13 -8.27 -10.04 10.04
C ARG A 13 -7.04 -10.59 10.79
N ARG A 14 -5.92 -10.82 10.10
CA ARG A 14 -4.65 -11.31 10.69
C ARG A 14 -3.70 -10.18 11.09
N GLY A 15 -4.17 -8.93 11.14
CA GLY A 15 -3.38 -7.76 11.54
C GLY A 15 -2.44 -7.18 10.48
N GLY A 16 -2.40 -7.74 9.27
CA GLY A 16 -1.59 -7.20 8.18
C GLY A 16 -2.24 -5.96 7.53
N THR A 17 -1.44 -4.99 7.11
CA THR A 17 -1.93 -3.76 6.45
C THR A 17 -1.66 -3.80 4.94
N SER A 18 -2.66 -3.39 4.17
CA SER A 18 -2.58 -3.20 2.73
C SER A 18 -2.92 -1.75 2.35
N LEU A 19 -2.21 -1.23 1.35
CA LEU A 19 -2.49 0.05 0.71
C LEU A 19 -3.35 -0.20 -0.53
N VAL A 20 -4.47 0.48 -0.65
CA VAL A 20 -5.30 0.52 -1.86
C VAL A 20 -5.09 1.86 -2.55
N TYR A 21 -4.60 1.80 -3.78
CA TYR A 21 -4.28 2.95 -4.61
C TYR A 21 -4.61 2.60 -6.07
N GLU A 22 -5.33 3.48 -6.77
CA GLU A 22 -5.75 3.28 -8.17
C GLU A 22 -6.41 1.90 -8.43
N GLY A 23 -7.25 1.44 -7.50
CA GLY A 23 -7.95 0.16 -7.61
C GLY A 23 -7.06 -1.09 -7.42
N ARG A 24 -5.80 -0.92 -7.00
CA ARG A 24 -4.85 -2.01 -6.74
C ARG A 24 -4.51 -2.07 -5.25
N ALA A 25 -4.36 -3.30 -4.75
CA ALA A 25 -3.93 -3.56 -3.37
C ALA A 25 -2.44 -3.92 -3.32
N TYR A 26 -1.71 -3.25 -2.43
CA TYR A 26 -0.30 -3.44 -2.17
C TYR A 26 -0.11 -3.84 -0.70
N LYS A 27 0.64 -4.91 -0.46
CA LYS A 27 0.96 -5.36 0.90
C LYS A 27 2.15 -4.57 1.44
N LEU A 28 2.10 -4.19 2.71
CA LEU A 28 3.27 -3.62 3.38
C LEU A 28 4.41 -4.65 3.34
N ARG A 29 5.58 -4.22 2.88
CA ARG A 29 6.79 -5.06 2.78
C ARG A 29 7.83 -4.66 3.79
N TYR A 30 8.02 -3.35 3.96
CA TYR A 30 9.04 -2.79 4.81
C TYR A 30 8.60 -1.43 5.35
N THR A 31 8.87 -1.19 6.63
CA THR A 31 8.72 0.12 7.27
C THR A 31 10.10 0.63 7.62
N GLY A 32 10.54 1.67 6.93
CA GLY A 32 11.77 2.38 7.24
C GLY A 32 11.52 3.52 8.25
N LYS A 33 12.58 4.27 8.57
CA LYS A 33 12.51 5.38 9.53
C LYS A 33 11.60 6.54 9.10
N ARG A 34 11.40 6.71 7.79
CA ARG A 34 10.63 7.84 7.22
C ARG A 34 9.57 7.42 6.22
N VAL A 35 9.62 6.18 5.74
CA VAL A 35 8.80 5.71 4.63
C VAL A 35 8.32 4.29 4.85
N LYS A 36 7.19 3.95 4.23
CA LYS A 36 6.65 2.60 4.12
C LYS A 36 6.72 2.17 2.66
N ASN A 37 7.24 0.96 2.43
CA ASN A 37 7.29 0.36 1.10
C ASN A 37 6.22 -0.71 0.99
N TRP A 38 5.42 -0.59 -0.06
CA TRP A 38 4.30 -1.44 -0.39
C TRP A 38 4.61 -2.17 -1.68
N GLY A 39 4.44 -3.49 -1.68
CA GLY A 39 4.65 -4.31 -2.87
C GLY A 39 3.35 -4.98 -3.25
N CYS A 40 3.13 -5.17 -4.54
CA CYS A 40 1.98 -5.91 -5.04
C CYS A 40 1.80 -7.24 -4.28
N SER A 41 0.55 -7.62 -4.02
CA SER A 41 0.26 -8.96 -3.52
C SER A 41 0.92 -10.00 -4.44
N LYS A 42 1.49 -11.05 -3.85
CA LYS A 42 2.01 -12.21 -4.60
C LYS A 42 0.90 -13.05 -5.28
N ASP A 43 -0.37 -12.72 -5.09
CA ASP A 43 -1.51 -13.44 -5.68
C ASP A 43 -1.50 -13.36 -7.21
N LYS A 44 -0.90 -12.31 -7.79
CA LYS A 44 -0.55 -12.25 -9.21
C LYS A 44 0.94 -12.55 -9.39
N LYS A 45 1.30 -13.82 -9.66
CA LYS A 45 2.67 -14.22 -10.05
C LYS A 45 3.20 -13.24 -11.11
N GLY A 46 4.33 -12.59 -10.84
CA GLY A 46 4.97 -11.63 -11.75
C GLY A 46 4.64 -10.15 -11.53
N CYS A 47 3.82 -9.79 -10.54
CA CYS A 47 3.52 -8.38 -10.26
C CYS A 47 4.73 -7.64 -9.66
N LYS A 48 5.34 -6.75 -10.45
CA LYS A 48 6.50 -5.91 -10.06
C LYS A 48 6.11 -4.52 -9.52
N GLY A 49 4.81 -4.26 -9.34
CA GLY A 49 4.33 -2.95 -8.87
C GLY A 49 4.69 -2.71 -7.40
N GLY A 50 5.23 -1.52 -7.12
CA GLY A 50 5.54 -1.06 -5.78
C GLY A 50 5.15 0.41 -5.58
N VAL A 51 4.81 0.76 -4.35
CA VAL A 51 4.48 2.13 -3.93
C VAL A 51 5.27 2.44 -2.68
N THR A 52 5.76 3.66 -2.55
CA THR A 52 6.39 4.16 -1.33
C THR A 52 5.57 5.33 -0.81
N THR A 53 5.26 5.32 0.48
CA THR A 53 4.54 6.41 1.15
C THR A 53 5.35 6.95 2.31
N ASN A 54 5.05 8.17 2.76
CA ASN A 54 5.57 8.66 4.04
C ASN A 54 5.09 7.76 5.20
N LEU A 55 5.80 7.83 6.33
CA LEU A 55 5.51 7.01 7.51
C LEU A 55 4.14 7.33 8.12
N ASP A 56 3.78 8.61 8.10
CA ASP A 56 2.63 9.26 8.72
C ASP A 56 1.35 9.18 7.87
N VAL A 57 1.37 8.51 6.71
CA VAL A 57 0.14 8.22 5.98
C VAL A 57 -0.80 7.40 6.88
N THR A 58 -1.90 8.03 7.27
CA THR A 58 -2.99 7.45 8.07
C THR A 58 -4.14 6.98 7.16
N ALA A 59 -4.95 6.05 7.68
CA ALA A 59 -6.07 5.43 6.97
C ALA A 59 -7.24 6.39 6.73
#